data_AF-A0A8T7KB79-F1
#
_entry.id   AF-A0A8T7KB79-F1
#
_cell.length_a   1.000
_cell.length_b   1.000
_cell.length_c   1.000
_cell.angle_alpha   90.00
_cell.angle_beta   90.00
_cell.angle_gamma   90.00
#
_symmetry.space_group_name_H-M   'P 1'
#
loop_
_entity.id
_entity.type
_entity.pdbx_description
1 polymer ?
#
loop_
_entity_poly.entity_id
_entity_poly.type
_entity_poly.pdbx_seq_one_letter_code
_entity_poly.pdbx_strand_id
1 'polypeptide(L)'
;MRVKINRNVCPAHLAFCERCLGQFLKYPLGYERRCFEELVDDHSDVLTIELHTGENDLVLALDEAQRRTLANEGWAYFVDIPVPMYRNNPK
;
A
#
# COMPACT_ATOMS: atom_id res chain seq x y z
N MET A 1 5.41 1.99 12.64
CA MET A 1 6.06 1.11 11.62
C MET A 1 6.10 1.86 10.29
N ARG A 2 7.05 1.56 9.40
CA ARG A 2 7.14 2.15 8.06
C ARG A 2 7.28 1.07 6.98
N VAL A 3 6.52 1.20 5.89
CA VAL A 3 6.61 0.32 4.72
C VAL A 3 6.73 1.15 3.44
N LYS A 4 7.67 0.76 2.58
CA LYS A 4 7.83 1.31 1.24
C LYS A 4 7.37 0.30 0.21
N ILE A 5 6.43 0.72 -0.64
CA ILE A 5 5.75 -0.14 -1.62
C ILE A 5 5.89 0.48 -2.99
N ASN A 6 6.44 -0.30 -3.92
CA ASN A 6 6.46 0.05 -5.33
C ASN A 6 5.44 -0.80 -6.07
N ARG A 7 4.28 -0.20 -6.38
CA ARG A 7 3.22 -0.90 -7.11
C ARG A 7 3.64 -1.18 -8.56
N ASN A 8 4.61 -0.46 -9.13
CA ASN A 8 4.96 -0.58 -10.55
C ASN A 8 5.64 -1.91 -10.89
N VAL A 9 6.31 -2.55 -9.92
CA VAL A 9 6.95 -3.87 -10.12
C VAL A 9 5.95 -5.03 -10.07
N CYS A 10 4.69 -4.76 -9.70
CA CYS A 10 3.63 -5.76 -9.63
C CYS A 10 2.73 -5.66 -10.86
N PRO A 11 2.57 -6.74 -11.66
CA PRO A 11 1.69 -6.74 -12.83
C PRO A 11 0.21 -6.86 -12.48
N ALA A 12 -0.13 -7.09 -11.20
CA ALA A 12 -1.50 -7.33 -10.79
C ALA A 12 -2.38 -6.06 -10.90
N HIS A 13 -3.67 -6.26 -11.13
CA HIS A 13 -4.65 -5.18 -11.17
C HIS A 13 -4.88 -4.55 -9.78
N LEU A 14 -5.48 -3.35 -9.75
CA LEU A 14 -5.65 -2.55 -8.53
C LEU A 14 -6.35 -3.31 -7.39
N ALA A 15 -7.48 -3.97 -7.65
CA ALA A 15 -8.18 -4.73 -6.60
C ALA A 15 -7.33 -5.85 -5.96
N PHE A 16 -6.35 -6.43 -6.68
CA PHE A 16 -5.42 -7.38 -6.08
C PHE A 16 -4.42 -6.68 -5.16
N CYS A 17 -3.89 -5.53 -5.59
CA CYS A 17 -3.03 -4.69 -4.78
C CYS A 17 -3.73 -4.26 -3.47
N GLU A 18 -5.00 -3.84 -3.55
CA GLU A 18 -5.79 -3.46 -2.38
C GLU A 18 -6.02 -4.63 -1.42
N ARG A 19 -6.25 -5.84 -1.93
CA ARG A 19 -6.35 -7.04 -1.10
C ARG A 19 -5.03 -7.38 -0.41
N CYS A 20 -3.91 -7.28 -1.12
CA CYS A 20 -2.60 -7.51 -0.52
C CYS A 20 -2.29 -6.47 0.57
N LEU A 21 -2.54 -5.19 0.27
CA LEU A 21 -2.33 -4.13 1.24
C LEU A 21 -3.28 -4.31 2.43
N GLY A 22 -4.56 -4.59 2.21
CA GLY A 22 -5.53 -4.79 3.30
C GLY A 22 -5.18 -5.96 4.20
N GLN A 23 -4.61 -7.04 3.65
CA GLN A 23 -4.11 -8.15 4.45
C GLN A 23 -2.89 -7.75 5.29
N PHE A 24 -1.93 -7.03 4.71
CA PHE A 24 -0.79 -6.46 5.43
C PHE A 24 -1.26 -5.52 6.56
N LEU A 25 -2.23 -4.66 6.28
CA LEU A 25 -2.76 -3.73 7.27
C LEU A 25 -3.50 -4.43 8.39
N LYS A 26 -4.03 -5.64 8.20
CA LYS A 26 -4.62 -6.46 9.28
C LYS A 26 -3.54 -7.20 10.07
N TYR A 27 -2.53 -7.72 9.36
CA TYR A 27 -1.46 -8.56 9.89
C TYR A 27 -0.09 -8.10 9.37
N PRO A 28 0.47 -7.01 9.93
CA PRO A 28 1.68 -6.38 9.37
C PRO A 28 2.94 -7.23 9.56
N LEU A 29 2.96 -8.12 10.56
CA LEU A 29 4.06 -9.05 10.79
C LEU A 29 3.87 -10.33 9.97
N GLY A 30 4.79 -10.60 9.04
CA GLY A 30 4.84 -11.85 8.27
C GLY A 30 4.09 -11.84 6.93
N TYR A 31 3.58 -10.69 6.49
CA TYR A 31 2.97 -10.54 5.17
C TYR A 31 3.81 -9.62 4.28
N GLU A 32 4.80 -10.20 3.62
CA GLU A 32 5.65 -9.48 2.66
C GLU A 32 5.29 -9.85 1.23
N ARG A 33 5.42 -8.89 0.33
CA ARG A 33 5.18 -9.07 -1.10
C ARG A 33 6.35 -8.53 -1.90
N ARG A 34 6.51 -9.02 -3.13
CA ARG A 34 7.56 -8.57 -4.05
C ARG A 34 7.55 -7.05 -4.31
N CYS A 35 6.39 -6.41 -4.19
CA CYS A 35 6.26 -4.96 -4.32
C CYS A 35 6.66 -4.18 -3.07
N PHE A 36 6.99 -4.83 -1.95
CA PHE A 36 7.43 -4.17 -0.73
C PHE A 36 8.95 -4.05 -0.84
N GLU A 37 9.44 -2.82 -0.98
CA GLU A 37 10.87 -2.53 -1.13
C GLU A 37 11.56 -2.50 0.23
N GLU A 38 10.86 -2.00 1.25
CA GLU A 38 11.41 -1.82 2.58
C GLU A 38 10.30 -1.95 3.64
N LEU A 39 10.62 -2.60 4.75
CA LEU A 39 9.76 -2.71 5.92
C LEU A 39 10.62 -2.49 7.16
N VAL A 40 10.32 -1.43 7.92
CA VAL A 40 11.05 -1.04 9.12
C VAL A 40 10.06 -0.94 10.27
N ASP A 41 10.32 -1.68 11.35
CA ASP A 41 9.64 -1.44 12.61
C ASP A 41 10.38 -0.31 13.36
N ASP A 42 9.74 0.85 13.43
CA ASP A 42 10.23 2.04 14.14
C ASP A 42 9.61 2.16 15.54
N HIS A 43 8.85 1.15 16.00
CA HIS A 43 8.10 1.14 17.25
C HIS A 43 7.11 2.32 17.43
N SER A 44 6.70 2.97 16.32
CA SER A 44 5.66 3.98 16.33
C SER A 44 4.25 3.37 16.27
N ASP A 45 3.32 3.98 17.00
CA ASP A 45 1.87 3.69 16.94
C ASP A 45 1.24 4.04 15.58
N VAL A 46 1.94 4.85 14.78
CA VAL A 46 1.52 5.24 13.44
C VAL A 46 2.17 4.32 12.41
N LEU A 47 1.38 3.85 11.44
CA LEU A 47 1.88 3.14 10.28
C LEU A 47 2.07 4.11 9.13
N THR A 48 3.32 4.28 8.69
CA THR A 48 3.65 5.08 7.51
C THR A 48 3.76 4.19 6.28
N ILE A 49 3.00 4.50 5.23
CA ILE A 49 3.05 3.83 3.93
C ILE A 49 3.59 4.81 2.91
N GLU A 50 4.70 4.48 2.28
CA GLU A 50 5.19 5.15 1.07
C GLU A 50 4.83 4.30 -0.13
N LEU A 51 3.97 4.81 -1.01
CA LEU A 51 3.46 4.07 -2.15
C LEU A 51 3.84 4.78 -3.45
N HIS A 52 4.65 4.11 -4.26
CA HIS A 52 4.95 4.51 -5.64
C HIS A 52 3.98 3.83 -6.62
N THR A 53 3.25 4.61 -7.41
CA THR A 53 2.27 4.13 -8.39
C THR A 53 2.19 5.01 -9.64
N GLY A 54 2.57 4.45 -10.79
CA GLY A 54 2.76 5.24 -12.00
C GLY A 54 3.90 6.22 -11.79
N GLU A 55 3.65 7.50 -12.03
CA GLU A 55 4.59 8.60 -11.77
C GLU A 55 4.34 9.30 -10.42
N ASN A 56 3.45 8.74 -9.58
CA ASN A 56 3.04 9.36 -8.32
C ASN A 56 3.68 8.64 -7.13
N ASP A 57 4.15 9.43 -6.18
CA ASP A 57 4.56 8.99 -4.85
C ASP A 57 3.56 9.50 -3.81
N LEU A 58 3.07 8.59 -2.98
CA LEU A 58 2.09 8.87 -1.94
C LEU A 58 2.68 8.51 -0.59
N VAL A 59 2.44 9.36 0.41
CA VAL A 59 2.80 9.07 1.80
C VAL A 59 1.54 9.13 2.65
N LEU A 60 1.20 8.00 3.28
CA LEU A 60 0.05 7.88 4.17
C LEU A 60 0.55 7.58 5.57
N ALA A 61 0.29 8.48 6.52
CA ALA A 61 0.49 8.23 7.94
C ALA A 61 -0.86 7.83 8.54
N LEU A 62 -0.97 6.57 8.97
CA LEU A 62 -2.22 5.97 9.41
C LEU A 62 -2.17 5.66 10.91
N ASP A 63 -3.14 6.18 11.64
CA ASP A 63 -3.45 5.69 12.98
C ASP A 63 -4.16 4.31 12.92
N GLU A 64 -4.47 3.70 14.06
CA GLU A 64 -5.10 2.39 14.10
C GLU A 64 -6.48 2.37 13.42
N ALA A 65 -7.29 3.42 13.61
CA ALA A 65 -8.63 3.49 13.04
C ALA A 65 -8.58 3.63 11.52
N GLN A 66 -7.72 4.53 11.03
CA GLN A 66 -7.45 4.75 9.61
C GLN A 66 -6.89 3.50 8.94
N ARG A 67 -5.97 2.78 9.60
CA ARG A 67 -5.44 1.51 9.12
C ARG A 67 -6.56 0.49 8.90
N ARG A 68 -7.51 0.38 9.83
CA ARG A 68 -8.64 -0.56 9.74
C ARG A 68 -9.60 -0.19 8.59
N THR A 69 -9.90 1.10 8.42
CA THR A 69 -10.73 1.57 7.31
C THR A 69 -10.05 1.30 5.97
N LEU A 70 -8.78 1.69 5.85
CA LEU A 70 -8.01 1.51 4.61
C LEU A 70 -7.82 0.03 4.25
N ALA A 71 -7.76 -0.86 5.26
CA ALA A 71 -7.69 -2.30 5.05
C ALA A 71 -8.95 -2.91 4.41
N ASN A 72 -10.09 -2.21 4.45
CA ASN A 72 -11.35 -2.66 3.87
C ASN A 72 -11.71 -1.90 2.59
N GLU A 73 -11.55 -0.58 2.58
CA GLU A 73 -11.94 0.30 1.46
C GLU A 73 -10.88 0.41 0.36
N GLY A 74 -9.61 0.11 0.68
CA GLY A 74 -8.48 0.26 -0.24
C GLY A 74 -7.87 1.68 -0.21
N TRP A 75 -6.59 1.78 -0.58
CA TRP A 75 -5.84 3.05 -0.52
C TRP A 75 -6.26 4.05 -1.60
N ALA A 76 -6.77 3.57 -2.74
CA ALA A 76 -7.18 4.42 -3.85
C ALA A 76 -8.36 5.33 -3.49
N TYR A 77 -9.17 4.96 -2.48
CA TYR A 77 -10.25 5.78 -1.95
C TYR A 77 -9.76 7.05 -1.23
N PHE A 78 -8.53 7.02 -0.69
CA PHE A 78 -7.98 8.09 0.16
C PHE A 78 -7.12 9.10 -0.60
N VAL A 79 -6.97 8.93 -1.91
CA VAL A 79 -6.08 9.76 -2.72
C VAL A 79 -6.83 10.35 -3.91
N ASP A 80 -6.57 11.63 -4.19
CA ASP A 80 -7.19 12.34 -5.31
C ASP A 80 -6.32 12.22 -6.57
N ILE A 81 -5.95 10.97 -6.91
CA ILE A 81 -5.22 10.68 -8.15
C ILE A 81 -5.93 9.59 -8.94
N PRO A 82 -5.97 9.67 -10.28
CA PRO A 82 -6.51 8.60 -11.10
C PRO A 82 -5.58 7.39 -11.06
N VAL A 83 -6.00 6.33 -10.35
CA VAL A 83 -5.26 5.07 -10.29
C VAL A 83 -5.83 4.09 -11.33
N PRO A 84 -5.04 3.66 -12.34
CA PRO A 84 -5.55 2.75 -13.33
C PRO A 84 -5.80 1.35 -12.73
N MET A 85 -6.98 0.81 -13.04
CA MET A 85 -7.40 -0.53 -12.61
C MET A 85 -6.48 -1.62 -13.18
N TYR A 86 -6.15 -1.52 -14.47
CA TYR A 86 -5.28 -2.45 -15.18
C TYR A 86 -3.89 -1.86 -15.43
N ARG A 87 -2.88 -2.73 -15.50
CA ARG A 87 -1.52 -2.37 -15.92
C ARG A 87 -1.37 -2.67 -17.40
N ASN A 88 -1.21 -1.63 -18.23
CA ASN A 88 -1.05 -1.80 -19.68
C ASN A 88 0.40 -2.11 -20.09
N ASN A 89 1.38 -1.93 -19.19
CA ASN A 89 2.78 -2.30 -19.38
C ASN A 89 3.50 -2.38 -18.02
N PRO A 90 3.55 -3.54 -17.34
CA PRO A 90 4.43 -3.70 -16.18
C PRO A 90 5.89 -3.64 -16.65
N LYS A 91 6.71 -2.78 -16.04
CA LYS A 91 8.17 -2.74 -16.26
C LYS A 91 8.84 -3.80 -15.40
#